data_AF-A0A7Z8E175-F1
#
_entry.id   AF-A0A7Z8E175-F1
#
_cell.length_a   1.000
_cell.length_b   1.000
_cell.length_c   1.000
_cell.angle_alpha   90.00
_cell.angle_beta   90.00
_cell.angle_gamma   90.00
#
_symmetry.space_group_name_H-M   'P 1'
#
loop_
_entity.id
_entity.type
_entity.pdbx_description
1 polymer ?
#
loop_
_entity_poly.entity_id
_entity_poly.type
_entity_poly.pdbx_seq_one_letter_code
_entity_poly.pdbx_strand_id
1 'polypeptide(L)'
;IGTDVPFCIYNKTAICEGRGEKIKFLDKPPSAWVGLAKPNLGISSPDIFKELNLKDDYDVHTEMCEEAIRQGDYMKLCKSLSNRLETVSMSMYPEIKKIKNNMLRCGADGALMSGSGPTVYAFAQKESQAK
;
A
#
# COMPACT_ATOMS: atom_id res chain seq x y z
N ILE A 1 5.56 -10.57 20.23
CA ILE A 1 6.25 -10.37 18.93
C ILE A 1 5.26 -9.64 18.04
N GLY A 2 5.62 -8.47 17.51
CA GLY A 2 4.71 -7.68 16.66
C GLY A 2 4.27 -8.45 15.41
N THR A 3 3.09 -8.13 14.89
CA THR A 3 2.48 -8.82 13.73
C THR A 3 3.35 -8.77 12.46
N ASP A 4 4.23 -7.78 12.33
CA ASP A 4 5.07 -7.59 11.14
C ASP A 4 6.43 -8.31 11.20
N VAL A 5 6.82 -8.82 12.38
CA VAL A 5 8.13 -9.47 12.59
C VAL A 5 8.31 -10.73 11.75
N PRO A 6 7.31 -11.64 11.64
CA PRO A 6 7.44 -12.84 10.82
C PRO A 6 7.74 -12.53 9.36
N PHE A 7 7.16 -11.46 8.80
CA PHE A 7 7.35 -11.07 7.40
C PHE A 7 8.75 -10.50 7.14
N CYS A 8 9.25 -9.62 8.02
CA CYS A 8 10.54 -8.94 7.83
C CYS A 8 11.75 -9.89 7.78
N ILE A 9 11.64 -11.11 8.32
CA ILE A 9 12.73 -12.09 8.34
C ILE A 9 12.99 -12.68 6.96
N TYR A 10 11.95 -12.84 6.13
CA TYR A 10 12.07 -13.61 4.89
C TYR A 10 12.53 -12.78 3.69
N ASN A 11 12.43 -11.45 3.76
CA ASN A 11 12.81 -10.52 2.69
C ASN A 11 12.25 -10.94 1.30
N LYS A 12 10.99 -11.39 1.29
CA LYS A 12 10.26 -11.86 0.10
C LYS A 12 8.88 -11.24 0.08
N THR A 13 8.34 -11.08 -1.12
CA THR A 13 6.94 -10.72 -1.30
C THR A 13 6.05 -11.88 -0.85
N ALA A 14 4.99 -11.58 -0.12
CA ALA A 14 4.09 -12.60 0.40
C ALA A 14 2.68 -12.05 0.62
N ILE A 15 1.70 -12.95 0.55
CA ILE A 15 0.36 -12.73 1.11
C ILE A 15 0.39 -13.22 2.55
N CYS A 16 -0.05 -12.35 3.46
CA CYS A 16 -0.13 -12.64 4.89
C CYS A 16 -1.59 -12.61 5.33
N GLU A 17 -2.06 -13.69 5.94
CA GLU A 17 -3.42 -13.82 6.45
C GLU A 17 -3.44 -13.98 7.98
N GLY A 18 -4.64 -13.91 8.56
CA GLY A 18 -4.82 -13.95 10.02
C GLY A 18 -4.29 -12.67 10.66
N ARG A 19 -3.39 -12.83 11.62
CA ARG A 19 -2.61 -11.75 12.25
C ARG A 19 -1.20 -11.63 11.65
N GLY A 20 -0.97 -12.22 10.48
CA GLY A 20 0.34 -12.28 9.83
C GLY A 20 1.11 -13.58 10.06
N GLU A 21 0.48 -14.59 10.70
CA GLU A 21 1.09 -15.90 10.94
C GLU A 21 1.00 -16.85 9.76
N LYS A 22 0.03 -16.65 8.85
CA LYS A 22 -0.15 -17.48 7.66
C LYS A 22 0.48 -16.78 6.46
N ILE A 23 1.65 -17.25 6.06
CA ILE A 23 2.47 -16.60 5.02
C ILE A 23 2.49 -17.48 3.77
N LYS A 24 2.02 -16.94 2.65
CA LYS A 24 2.17 -17.52 1.31
C LYS A 24 3.14 -16.66 0.51
N PHE A 25 4.34 -17.18 0.24
CA PHE A 25 5.34 -16.46 -0.57
C PHE A 25 4.88 -16.34 -2.03
N LEU A 26 5.18 -15.19 -2.62
CA LEU A 26 4.97 -14.90 -4.02
C LEU A 26 6.31 -14.71 -4.75
N ASP A 27 6.25 -14.68 -6.07
CA ASP A 27 7.36 -14.25 -6.90
C ASP A 27 7.71 -12.78 -6.66
N LYS A 28 8.87 -12.35 -7.18
CA LYS A 28 9.26 -10.95 -7.13
C LYS A 28 8.28 -10.11 -7.97
N PRO A 29 7.83 -8.95 -7.48
CA PRO A 29 6.99 -8.07 -8.26
C PRO A 29 7.74 -7.53 -9.49
N PRO A 30 7.01 -7.06 -10.53
CA PRO A 30 7.58 -6.28 -11.62
C PRO A 30 8.51 -5.17 -11.12
N SER A 31 9.60 -4.93 -11.85
CA SER A 31 10.52 -3.84 -11.52
C SER A 31 9.84 -2.48 -11.67
N ALA A 32 10.02 -1.61 -10.68
CA ALA A 32 9.45 -0.27 -10.65
C ALA A 32 10.35 0.66 -9.83
N TRP A 33 10.31 1.95 -10.14
CA TRP A 33 10.76 2.98 -9.22
C TRP A 33 9.68 3.23 -8.18
N VAL A 34 10.11 3.40 -6.92
CA VAL A 34 9.20 3.64 -5.80
C VAL A 34 9.51 5.01 -5.20
N GLY A 35 8.59 5.95 -5.37
CA GLY A 35 8.61 7.23 -4.68
C GLY A 35 7.98 7.09 -3.29
N LEU A 36 8.60 7.65 -2.26
CA LEU A 36 8.08 7.65 -0.89
C LEU A 36 7.92 9.09 -0.39
N ALA A 37 6.73 9.40 0.13
CA ALA A 37 6.48 10.67 0.81
C ALA A 37 5.82 10.41 2.15
N LYS A 38 6.32 11.09 3.18
CA LYS A 38 5.81 11.00 4.53
C LYS A 38 5.54 12.42 5.04
N PRO A 39 4.29 12.79 5.34
CA PRO A 39 4.02 14.07 5.99
C PRO A 39 4.59 14.07 7.41
N ASN A 40 4.91 15.26 7.93
CA ASN A 40 5.41 15.42 9.30
C ASN A 40 4.28 15.29 10.32
N LEU A 41 3.73 14.08 10.45
CA LEU A 41 2.66 13.75 11.39
C LEU A 41 2.83 12.32 11.92
N GLY A 42 2.40 12.10 13.17
CA GLY A 42 2.38 10.80 13.81
C GLY A 42 0.98 10.22 13.76
N ILE A 43 0.84 8.96 13.32
CA ILE A 43 -0.43 8.24 13.32
C ILE A 43 -0.33 7.04 14.26
N SER A 44 -1.33 6.94 15.13
CA SER A 44 -1.54 5.79 16.00
C SER A 44 -2.32 4.73 15.24
N SER A 45 -1.67 3.62 14.87
CA SER A 45 -2.36 2.50 14.20
C SER A 45 -3.61 2.04 14.95
N PRO A 46 -3.59 1.88 16.30
CA PRO A 46 -4.80 1.51 17.05
C PRO A 46 -5.98 2.45 16.83
N ASP A 47 -5.74 3.76 16.69
CA ASP A 47 -6.84 4.71 16.50
C ASP A 47 -7.42 4.63 15.09
N ILE A 48 -6.59 4.42 14.06
CA ILE A 48 -7.09 4.11 12.70
C ILE A 48 -7.92 2.82 12.70
N PHE A 49 -7.47 1.78 13.39
CA PHE A 49 -8.20 0.50 13.47
C PHE A 49 -9.54 0.61 14.23
N LYS A 50 -9.64 1.47 15.25
CA LYS A 50 -10.90 1.70 15.99
C LYS A 50 -11.95 2.39 15.14
N GLU A 51 -11.53 3.34 14.32
CA GLU A 51 -12.42 4.11 13.43
C GLU A 51 -12.81 3.32 12.16
N LEU A 52 -12.14 2.20 11.88
CA LEU A 52 -12.47 1.35 10.74
C LEU A 52 -13.81 0.62 10.96
N ASN A 53 -14.82 0.98 10.17
CA ASN A 53 -16.06 0.24 10.10
C ASN A 53 -16.00 -0.84 9.01
N LEU A 54 -16.03 -2.12 9.41
CA LEU A 54 -15.99 -3.24 8.48
C LEU A 54 -17.28 -3.45 7.68
N LYS A 55 -18.37 -2.76 8.04
CA LYS A 55 -19.63 -2.77 7.29
C LYS A 55 -19.59 -1.87 6.06
N ASP A 56 -18.63 -0.95 6.00
CA ASP A 56 -18.49 -0.08 4.84
C ASP A 56 -17.93 -0.89 3.67
N ASP A 57 -18.58 -0.79 2.52
CA ASP A 57 -18.11 -1.42 1.31
C ASP A 57 -16.75 -0.83 0.92
N TYR A 58 -15.78 -1.72 0.71
CA TYR A 58 -14.46 -1.35 0.25
C TYR A 58 -13.92 -2.46 -0.65
N ASP A 59 -13.64 -2.08 -1.88
CA ASP A 59 -13.13 -2.99 -2.90
C ASP A 59 -11.67 -3.35 -2.59
N VAL A 60 -11.41 -4.64 -2.39
CA VAL A 60 -10.07 -5.16 -2.08
C VAL A 60 -9.62 -5.98 -3.28
N HIS A 61 -8.46 -5.67 -3.81
CA HIS A 61 -7.99 -6.22 -5.08
C HIS A 61 -6.85 -7.23 -4.91
N THR A 62 -6.83 -7.98 -3.79
CA THR A 62 -5.74 -8.92 -3.45
C THR A 62 -5.50 -9.95 -4.56
N GLU A 63 -6.56 -10.57 -5.08
CA GLU A 63 -6.44 -11.57 -6.16
C GLU A 63 -5.88 -10.95 -7.45
N MET A 64 -6.30 -9.73 -7.78
CA MET A 64 -5.80 -9.00 -8.95
C MET A 64 -4.31 -8.64 -8.78
N CYS A 65 -3.90 -8.28 -7.56
CA CYS A 65 -2.50 -7.97 -7.21
C CYS A 65 -1.61 -9.22 -7.25
N GLU A 66 -2.08 -10.33 -6.68
CA GLU A 66 -1.40 -11.62 -6.76
C GLU A 66 -1.20 -12.04 -8.22
N GLU A 67 -2.25 -11.94 -9.02
CA GLU A 67 -2.19 -12.28 -10.43
C GLU A 67 -1.25 -11.36 -11.22
N ALA A 68 -1.23 -10.06 -10.91
CA ALA A 68 -0.30 -9.11 -11.53
C ALA A 68 1.16 -9.47 -11.23
N ILE A 69 1.47 -9.85 -9.98
CA ILE A 69 2.81 -10.30 -9.59
C ILE A 69 3.18 -11.58 -10.35
N ARG A 70 2.27 -12.56 -10.37
CA ARG A 70 2.48 -13.85 -11.04
C ARG A 70 2.71 -13.70 -12.55
N GLN A 71 2.01 -12.75 -13.19
CA GLN A 71 2.13 -12.48 -14.63
C GLN A 71 3.27 -11.50 -14.97
N GLY A 72 3.89 -10.85 -13.98
CA GLY A 72 4.83 -9.78 -14.23
C GLY A 72 4.18 -8.50 -14.82
N ASP A 73 2.87 -8.30 -14.63
CA ASP A 73 2.12 -7.17 -15.20
C ASP A 73 2.16 -5.94 -14.29
N TYR A 74 3.05 -5.01 -14.63
CA TYR A 74 3.22 -3.74 -13.91
C TYR A 74 1.96 -2.87 -13.87
N MET A 75 1.25 -2.74 -14.98
CA MET A 75 0.09 -1.85 -15.04
C MET A 75 -1.08 -2.43 -14.26
N LYS A 76 -1.24 -3.75 -14.29
CA LYS A 76 -2.22 -4.45 -13.45
C LYS A 76 -1.87 -4.33 -11.97
N LEU A 77 -0.58 -4.42 -11.61
CA LEU A 77 -0.12 -4.18 -10.24
C LEU A 77 -0.54 -2.78 -9.76
N CYS A 78 -0.27 -1.74 -10.56
CA CYS A 78 -0.64 -0.36 -10.23
C CYS A 78 -2.16 -0.18 -10.05
N LYS A 79 -2.96 -0.85 -10.87
CA LYS A 79 -4.44 -0.81 -10.78
C LYS A 79 -4.99 -1.61 -9.61
N SER A 80 -4.27 -2.62 -9.13
CA SER A 80 -4.67 -3.48 -8.02
C SER A 80 -4.34 -2.92 -6.63
N LEU A 81 -3.79 -1.70 -6.56
CA LEU A 81 -3.44 -1.07 -5.29
C LEU A 81 -4.70 -0.78 -4.45
N SER A 82 -4.81 -1.43 -3.29
CA SER A 82 -5.92 -1.25 -2.37
C SER A 82 -5.46 -1.29 -0.90
N ASN A 83 -5.97 -0.39 -0.08
CA ASN A 83 -5.73 -0.34 1.37
C ASN A 83 -6.96 0.24 2.08
N ARG A 84 -7.71 -0.62 2.79
CA ARG A 84 -8.96 -0.26 3.47
C ARG A 84 -8.77 0.80 4.57
N LEU A 85 -7.58 0.89 5.17
CA LEU A 85 -7.27 1.90 6.20
C LEU A 85 -7.09 3.30 5.61
N GLU A 86 -6.87 3.41 4.30
CA GLU A 86 -6.61 4.67 3.60
C GLU A 86 -7.80 5.63 3.72
N THR A 87 -9.02 5.13 3.55
CA THR A 87 -10.25 5.95 3.63
C THR A 87 -10.37 6.63 4.99
N VAL A 88 -10.16 5.86 6.06
CA VAL A 88 -10.22 6.36 7.45
C VAL A 88 -9.08 7.34 7.72
N SER A 89 -7.86 6.99 7.33
CA SER A 89 -6.67 7.81 7.57
C SER A 89 -6.71 9.13 6.80
N MET A 90 -7.21 9.14 5.56
CA MET A 90 -7.38 10.36 4.76
C MET A 90 -8.52 11.25 5.24
N SER A 91 -9.55 10.67 5.85
CA SER A 91 -10.64 11.43 6.48
C SER A 91 -10.13 12.23 7.68
N MET A 92 -9.33 11.58 8.54
CA MET A 92 -8.75 12.23 9.72
C MET A 92 -7.55 13.12 9.40
N TYR A 93 -6.76 12.75 8.38
CA TYR A 93 -5.53 13.46 7.99
C TYR A 93 -5.52 13.75 6.47
N PRO A 94 -6.17 14.85 6.04
CA PRO A 94 -6.28 15.21 4.63
C PRO A 94 -4.93 15.39 3.89
N GLU A 95 -3.83 15.63 4.61
CA GLU A 95 -2.46 15.70 4.09
C GLU A 95 -2.07 14.44 3.31
N ILE A 96 -2.49 13.26 3.78
CA ILE A 96 -2.21 11.98 3.11
C ILE A 96 -2.86 11.97 1.72
N LYS A 97 -4.11 12.42 1.63
CA LYS A 97 -4.85 12.55 0.36
C LYS A 97 -4.19 13.56 -0.57
N LYS A 98 -3.73 14.70 -0.04
CA LYS A 98 -3.00 15.71 -0.81
C LYS A 98 -1.73 15.10 -1.42
N ILE A 99 -0.93 14.39 -0.63
CA ILE A 99 0.31 13.74 -1.09
C ILE A 99 0.02 12.71 -2.19
N LYS A 100 -0.93 11.79 -1.97
CA LYS A 100 -1.33 10.79 -2.97
C LYS A 100 -1.74 11.45 -4.29
N ASN A 101 -2.60 12.46 -4.22
CA ASN A 101 -3.06 13.16 -5.41
C ASN A 101 -1.92 13.93 -6.10
N ASN A 102 -0.97 14.47 -5.36
CA ASN A 102 0.20 15.14 -5.94
C ASN A 102 1.07 14.14 -6.71
N MET A 103 1.39 12.99 -6.11
CA MET A 103 2.17 11.93 -6.75
C MET A 103 1.54 11.48 -8.08
N LEU A 104 0.23 11.25 -8.08
CA LEU A 104 -0.51 10.90 -9.30
C LEU A 104 -0.47 12.03 -10.35
N ARG A 105 -0.65 13.29 -9.95
CA ARG A 105 -0.55 14.44 -10.87
C ARG A 105 0.86 14.65 -11.42
N CYS A 106 1.89 14.25 -10.68
CA CYS A 106 3.28 14.27 -11.12
C CYS A 106 3.65 13.09 -12.03
N GLY A 107 2.69 12.21 -12.35
CA GLY A 107 2.87 11.14 -13.33
C GLY A 107 3.22 9.78 -12.75
N ALA A 108 2.95 9.53 -11.46
CA ALA A 108 2.95 8.18 -10.92
C ALA A 108 1.85 7.32 -11.58
N ASP A 109 2.17 6.07 -11.87
CA ASP A 109 1.23 5.12 -12.51
C ASP A 109 0.25 4.50 -11.49
N GLY A 110 0.63 4.52 -10.20
CA GLY A 110 -0.20 4.10 -9.08
C GLY A 110 0.35 4.67 -7.78
N ALA A 111 -0.51 5.00 -6.82
CA ALA A 111 -0.12 5.50 -5.52
C ALA A 111 -1.07 5.01 -4.42
N LEU A 112 -0.53 4.70 -3.25
CA LEU A 112 -1.29 4.17 -2.13
C LEU A 112 -0.62 4.52 -0.80
N MET A 113 -1.41 4.71 0.25
CA MET A 113 -0.90 4.75 1.62
C MET A 113 -0.40 3.35 2.07
N SER A 114 0.75 3.29 2.72
CA SER A 114 1.29 2.05 3.31
C SER A 114 0.74 1.82 4.72
N GLY A 115 0.10 0.68 4.97
CA GLY A 115 -0.42 0.30 6.29
C GLY A 115 -1.45 1.30 6.82
N SER A 116 -1.34 1.71 8.09
CA SER A 116 -2.15 2.79 8.68
C SER A 116 -1.65 4.20 8.33
N GLY A 117 -0.61 4.31 7.50
CA GLY A 117 0.04 5.57 7.17
C GLY A 117 1.05 6.04 8.23
N PRO A 118 1.60 7.25 8.05
CA PRO A 118 1.19 8.24 7.06
C PRO A 118 1.95 8.19 5.74
N THR A 119 2.88 7.24 5.59
CA THR A 119 3.69 7.12 4.39
C THR A 119 2.82 6.75 3.19
N VAL A 120 2.94 7.52 2.11
CA VAL A 120 2.37 7.21 0.80
C VAL A 120 3.51 6.79 -0.12
N TYR A 121 3.29 5.70 -0.84
CA TYR A 121 4.20 5.25 -1.89
C TYR A 121 3.55 5.38 -3.26
N ALA A 122 4.39 5.55 -4.27
CA ALA A 122 3.99 5.65 -5.66
C ALA A 122 4.89 4.82 -6.56
N PHE A 123 4.30 4.15 -7.54
CA PHE A 123 5.02 3.42 -8.58
C PHE A 123 5.19 4.26 -9.84
N ALA A 124 6.37 4.16 -10.43
CA ALA A 124 6.67 4.73 -11.73
C ALA A 124 7.65 3.85 -12.53
N GLN A 125 7.58 3.93 -13.87
CA GLN A 125 8.56 3.25 -14.73
C GLN A 125 9.87 4.03 -14.92
N LYS A 126 9.86 5.34 -14.70
CA LYS A 126 11.05 6.19 -14.83
C LYS A 126 11.37 6.88 -13.51
N GLU A 127 12.66 6.96 -13.19
CA GLU A 127 13.15 7.65 -11.99
C GLU A 127 12.66 9.11 -11.94
N SER A 128 12.58 9.79 -13.10
CA SER A 128 12.10 11.18 -13.18
C SER A 128 10.67 11.37 -12.72
N GLN A 129 9.83 10.33 -12.77
CA GLN A 129 8.44 10.35 -12.28
C GLN A 129 8.34 10.01 -10.79
N ALA A 130 9.40 9.45 -10.19
CA ALA A 130 9.45 9.04 -8.79
C ALA A 130 10.12 10.07 -7.86
N LYS A 131 10.56 11.21 -8.40
CA LYS A 131 11.19 12.32 -7.68
C LYS A 131 10.19 13.38 -7.22
#